data_AF-A0A163GQ07-F1
#
_entry.id   AF-A0A163GQ07-F1
#
_cell.length_a   1.000
_cell.length_b   1.000
_cell.length_c   1.000
_cell.angle_alpha   90.00
_cell.angle_beta   90.00
_cell.angle_gamma   90.00
#
_symmetry.space_group_name_H-M   'P 1'
#
loop_
_entity.id
_entity.type
_entity.pdbx_description
1 polymer ?
#
loop_
_entity_poly.entity_id
_entity_poly.type
_entity_poly.pdbx_seq_one_letter_code
_entity_poly.pdbx_strand_id
1 'polypeptide(L)'
;MSYLYVLGAIFGFYFLIGFILGFIWFAIAKVLEFDNRNPYWNLILNTVMGFLYFQIVVCIFWLPALVPLLRKWKNQINHHKEKIPDNPRASWKHILLRPIHSLKEIFLNWYYIQ
;
A
#
# COMPACT_ATOMS: atom_id res chain seq x y z
N MET A 1 22.22 1.01 11.41
CA MET A 1 21.31 2.12 11.80
C MET A 1 20.18 2.39 10.79
N SER A 2 20.27 2.09 9.50
CA SER A 2 19.24 2.53 8.52
C SER A 2 17.85 1.85 8.57
N TYR A 3 17.74 0.59 8.96
CA TYR A 3 16.47 -0.15 8.82
C TYR A 3 15.36 0.32 9.75
N LEU A 4 15.69 0.74 10.98
CA LEU A 4 14.70 1.25 11.95
C LEU A 4 14.09 2.57 11.49
N TYR A 5 14.89 3.48 10.92
CA TYR A 5 14.39 4.74 10.37
C TYR A 5 13.50 4.54 9.15
N VAL A 6 13.86 3.60 8.26
CA VAL A 6 13.02 3.27 7.09
C VAL A 6 11.67 2.68 7.53
N LEU A 7 11.67 1.78 8.51
CA LEU A 7 10.44 1.23 9.07
C LEU A 7 9.59 2.33 9.70
N GLY A 8 10.19 3.19 10.52
CA GLY A 8 9.51 4.32 11.15
C GLY A 8 8.90 5.29 10.13
N ALA A 9 9.62 5.60 9.05
CA ALA A 9 9.12 6.46 7.97
C ALA A 9 7.92 5.83 7.24
N ILE A 10 7.97 4.51 6.95
CA ILE A 10 6.85 3.79 6.33
C ILE A 10 5.62 3.81 7.24
N PHE A 11 5.79 3.52 8.54
CA PHE A 11 4.70 3.59 9.51
C PHE A 11 4.13 5.00 9.65
N GLY A 12 4.98 6.03 9.69
CA GLY A 12 4.57 7.43 9.73
C GLY A 12 3.75 7.85 8.52
N PHE A 13 4.23 7.53 7.30
CA PHE A 13 3.48 7.79 6.07
C PHE A 13 2.14 7.07 6.04
N TYR A 14 2.12 5.81 6.48
CA TYR A 14 0.90 5.02 6.52
C TYR A 14 -0.13 5.63 7.48
N PHE A 15 0.30 6.06 8.67
CA PHE A 15 -0.57 6.72 9.63
C PHE A 15 -1.09 8.06 9.10
N LEU A 16 -0.24 8.81 8.42
CA LEU A 16 -0.61 10.08 7.79
C LEU A 16 -1.66 9.90 6.68
N ILE A 17 -1.53 8.85 5.84
CA ILE A 17 -2.53 8.52 4.83
C ILE A 17 -3.85 8.12 5.49
N GLY A 18 -3.81 7.25 6.51
CA GLY A 18 -4.99 6.86 7.28
C GLY A 18 -5.66 8.08 7.94
N PHE A 19 -4.85 9.03 8.39
CA PHE A 19 -5.34 10.26 8.99
C PHE A 19 -6.10 11.14 7.98
N ILE A 20 -5.51 11.35 6.81
CA ILE A 20 -6.16 12.09 5.71
C ILE A 20 -7.46 11.39 5.29
N LEU A 21 -7.44 10.06 5.15
CA LEU A 21 -8.65 9.31 4.83
C LEU A 21 -9.75 9.51 5.87
N GLY A 22 -9.43 9.42 7.16
CA GLY A 22 -10.41 9.66 8.22
C GLY A 22 -11.03 11.05 8.14
N PHE A 23 -10.24 12.08 7.81
CA PHE A 23 -10.76 13.43 7.57
C PHE A 23 -11.75 13.49 6.39
N ILE A 24 -11.41 12.85 5.27
CA ILE A 24 -12.27 12.79 4.09
C ILE A 24 -13.59 12.07 4.43
N TRP A 25 -13.51 10.92 5.11
CA TRP A 25 -14.70 10.17 5.53
C TRP A 25 -15.56 10.94 6.52
N PHE A 26 -14.94 11.68 7.46
CA PHE A 26 -15.64 12.54 8.40
C PHE A 26 -16.36 13.69 7.67
N ALA A 27 -15.70 14.33 6.70
CA ALA A 27 -16.29 15.38 5.88
C ALA A 27 -17.45 14.84 5.02
N ILE A 28 -17.30 13.66 4.41
CA ILE A 28 -18.39 13.00 3.67
C ILE A 28 -19.56 12.70 4.61
N ALA A 29 -19.29 12.18 5.81
CA ALA A 29 -20.33 11.89 6.79
C ALA A 29 -21.10 13.14 7.21
N LYS A 30 -20.41 14.29 7.30
CA LYS A 30 -21.01 15.61 7.51
C LYS A 30 -21.84 16.09 6.33
N VAL A 31 -21.35 15.97 5.11
CA VAL A 31 -22.07 16.39 3.90
C VAL A 31 -23.33 15.55 3.67
N LEU A 32 -23.29 14.27 4.06
CA LEU A 32 -24.45 13.37 3.98
C LEU A 32 -25.45 13.56 5.13
N GLU A 33 -25.22 14.53 6.01
CA GLU A 33 -26.08 14.86 7.16
C GLU A 33 -26.41 13.65 8.03
N PHE A 34 -25.44 12.76 8.26
CA PHE A 34 -25.65 11.61 9.15
C PHE A 34 -25.95 12.03 10.59
N ASP A 35 -25.55 13.24 10.99
CA ASP A 35 -25.90 13.86 12.26
C ASP A 35 -27.39 14.13 12.42
N ASN A 36 -28.11 14.45 11.34
CA ASN A 36 -29.57 14.65 11.39
C ASN A 36 -30.35 13.34 11.50
N ARG A 37 -29.77 12.21 11.09
CA ARG A 37 -30.45 10.90 11.04
C ARG A 37 -30.34 10.11 12.34
N ASN A 38 -29.32 10.37 13.16
CA ASN A 38 -29.07 9.58 14.36
C ASN A 38 -28.37 10.41 15.45
N PRO A 39 -28.88 10.42 16.70
CA PRO A 39 -28.28 11.19 17.80
C PRO A 39 -26.83 10.80 18.12
N TYR A 40 -26.43 9.55 17.89
CA TYR A 40 -25.04 9.12 18.07
C TYR A 40 -24.10 9.76 17.05
N TRP A 41 -24.52 9.84 15.79
CA TRP A 41 -23.76 10.52 14.74
C TRP A 41 -23.70 12.03 14.97
N ASN A 42 -24.74 12.63 15.52
CA ASN A 42 -24.72 14.04 15.94
C ASN A 42 -23.59 14.29 16.95
N LEU A 43 -23.50 13.46 17.99
CA LEU A 43 -22.46 13.59 19.01
C LEU A 43 -21.05 13.35 18.43
N ILE A 44 -20.89 12.38 17.54
CA ILE A 44 -19.61 12.06 16.90
C ILE A 44 -19.15 13.19 15.97
N LEU A 45 -20.06 13.73 15.15
CA LEU A 45 -19.71 14.69 14.11
C LEU A 45 -19.67 16.14 14.60
N ASN A 46 -20.34 16.47 15.72
CA ASN A 46 -20.39 17.85 16.24
C ASN A 46 -19.49 18.11 17.46
N THR A 47 -18.69 17.12 17.91
CA THR A 47 -17.78 17.32 19.06
C THR A 47 -16.33 16.99 18.70
N VAL A 48 -15.39 17.70 19.34
CA VAL A 48 -13.95 17.46 19.17
C VAL A 48 -13.57 16.04 19.62
N MET A 49 -14.16 15.57 20.72
CA MET A 49 -13.95 14.22 21.22
C MET A 49 -14.50 13.16 20.25
N GLY A 50 -15.66 13.43 19.65
CA GLY A 50 -16.26 12.57 18.62
C GLY A 50 -15.40 12.47 17.36
N PHE A 51 -14.83 13.59 16.90
CA PHE A 51 -13.87 13.60 15.81
C PHE A 51 -12.63 12.75 16.11
N LEU A 52 -12.01 12.94 17.29
CA LEU A 52 -10.84 12.13 17.69
C LEU A 52 -11.18 10.64 17.78
N TYR A 53 -12.35 10.29 18.33
CA TYR A 53 -12.82 8.92 18.40
C TYR A 53 -13.02 8.33 17.01
N PHE A 54 -13.70 9.05 16.11
CA PHE A 54 -13.89 8.64 14.71
C PHE A 54 -12.54 8.37 14.03
N GLN A 55 -11.58 9.25 14.27
CA GLN A 55 -10.25 9.15 13.67
C GLN A 55 -9.49 7.91 14.15
N ILE A 56 -9.54 7.61 15.46
CA ILE A 56 -8.95 6.40 16.03
C ILE A 56 -9.59 5.15 15.42
N VAL A 57 -10.93 5.13 15.32
CA VAL A 57 -11.66 4.01 14.73
C VAL A 57 -11.24 3.80 13.28
N VAL A 58 -11.18 4.86 12.47
CA VAL A 58 -10.72 4.75 11.08
C VAL A 58 -9.28 4.25 10.99
N CYS A 59 -8.36 4.72 11.84
CA CYS A 59 -6.98 4.23 11.88
C CYS A 59 -6.92 2.72 12.20
N ILE A 60 -7.77 2.22 13.10
CA ILE A 60 -7.87 0.78 13.41
C ILE A 60 -8.44 0.00 12.23
N PHE A 61 -9.52 0.48 11.62
CA PHE A 61 -10.12 -0.13 10.42
C PHE A 61 -9.19 -0.08 9.19
N TRP A 62 -8.24 0.84 9.18
CA TRP A 62 -7.24 0.94 8.13
C TRP A 62 -6.16 -0.13 8.26
N LEU A 63 -5.86 -0.66 9.47
CA LEU A 63 -4.80 -1.64 9.75
C LEU A 63 -4.73 -2.83 8.76
N PRO A 64 -5.84 -3.45 8.33
CA PRO A 64 -5.79 -4.55 7.35
C PRO A 64 -5.13 -4.16 6.02
N ALA A 65 -5.11 -2.88 5.65
CA ALA A 65 -4.42 -2.39 4.46
C ALA A 65 -2.88 -2.58 4.54
N LEU A 66 -2.30 -2.79 5.73
CA LEU A 66 -0.88 -3.14 5.90
C LEU A 66 -0.57 -4.59 5.51
N VAL A 67 -1.54 -5.50 5.55
CA VAL A 67 -1.32 -6.93 5.29
C VAL A 67 -0.67 -7.20 3.91
N PRO A 68 -1.16 -6.64 2.79
CA PRO A 68 -0.51 -6.83 1.49
C PRO A 68 0.88 -6.17 1.42
N LEU A 69 1.08 -5.05 2.12
CA LEU A 69 2.38 -4.36 2.17
C LEU A 69 3.42 -5.22 2.90
N LEU A 70 3.05 -5.79 4.05
CA LEU A 70 3.87 -6.69 4.85
C LEU A 70 4.20 -7.98 4.09
N ARG A 71 3.24 -8.54 3.32
CA ARG A 71 3.50 -9.71 2.46
C ARG A 71 4.54 -9.41 1.38
N LYS A 72 4.44 -8.25 0.70
CA LYS A 72 5.43 -7.83 -0.30
C LYS A 72 6.81 -7.63 0.31
N TRP A 73 6.88 -7.03 1.50
CA TRP A 73 8.14 -6.82 2.23
C TRP A 73 8.79 -8.15 2.65
N LYS A 74 8.00 -9.09 3.19
CA LYS A 74 8.47 -10.44 3.54
C LYS A 74 9.06 -11.17 2.31
N ASN A 75 8.40 -11.07 1.16
CA ASN A 75 8.86 -11.71 -0.07
C ASN A 75 10.14 -11.07 -0.60
N GLN A 76 10.30 -9.75 -0.48
CA GLN A 76 11.53 -9.05 -0.85
C GLN A 76 12.71 -9.42 0.05
N ILE A 77 12.50 -9.56 1.36
CA ILE A 77 13.55 -9.98 2.30
C ILE A 77 13.99 -11.42 2.02
N ASN A 78 13.05 -12.33 1.77
CA ASN A 78 13.37 -13.73 1.45
C ASN A 78 14.13 -13.85 0.12
N HIS A 79 13.74 -13.10 -0.91
CA HIS A 79 14.49 -13.08 -2.18
C HIS A 79 15.87 -12.40 -2.08
N HIS A 80 16.09 -11.52 -1.10
CA HIS A 80 17.40 -10.92 -0.88
C HIS A 80 18.35 -11.87 -0.14
N LYS A 81 17.83 -12.71 0.77
CA LYS A 81 18.62 -13.78 1.41
C LYS A 81 19.00 -14.90 0.45
N GLU A 82 18.20 -15.15 -0.58
CA GLU A 82 18.46 -16.17 -1.61
C GLU A 82 19.39 -15.67 -2.74
N LYS A 83 19.75 -14.38 -2.74
CA LYS A 83 20.66 -13.74 -3.71
C LYS A 83 21.97 -13.30 -3.07
N ILE A 84 22.68 -14.23 -2.44
CA ILE A 84 24.15 -14.19 -2.44
C ILE A 84 24.61 -15.16 -3.54
N PRO A 85 24.63 -14.78 -4.83
CA PRO A 85 25.37 -15.54 -5.81
C PRO A 85 26.85 -15.19 -5.66
N ASP A 86 27.67 -16.19 -5.34
CA ASP A 86 29.15 -16.16 -5.35
C ASP A 86 29.77 -15.89 -6.74
N ASN A 87 29.11 -15.15 -7.64
CA ASN A 87 29.69 -14.86 -8.94
C ASN A 87 29.17 -13.56 -9.60
N PRO A 88 29.91 -12.44 -9.48
CA PRO A 88 29.51 -11.16 -10.06
C PRO A 88 29.68 -11.06 -11.59
N ARG A 89 30.11 -12.12 -12.30
CA ARG A 89 30.45 -12.05 -13.74
C ARG A 89 29.40 -12.53 -14.73
N ALA A 90 28.26 -13.10 -14.31
CA ALA A 90 27.29 -13.72 -15.24
C ALA A 90 26.02 -12.90 -15.54
N SER A 91 25.85 -11.69 -15.01
CA SER A 91 24.51 -11.05 -14.95
C SER A 91 24.08 -10.25 -16.19
N TRP A 92 25.00 -9.70 -16.98
CA TRP A 92 24.60 -8.80 -18.09
C TRP A 92 24.00 -9.52 -19.30
N LYS A 93 24.49 -10.72 -19.64
CA LYS A 93 23.93 -11.53 -20.73
C LYS A 93 22.47 -11.93 -20.46
N HIS A 94 22.14 -12.24 -19.21
CA HIS A 94 20.80 -12.71 -18.86
C HIS A 94 19.75 -11.58 -18.81
N ILE A 95 20.17 -10.36 -18.46
CA ILE A 95 19.29 -9.19 -18.44
C ILE A 95 18.94 -8.75 -19.87
N LEU A 96 19.88 -8.83 -20.81
CA LEU A 96 19.65 -8.44 -22.21
C LEU A 96 18.88 -9.49 -23.04
N LEU A 97 18.98 -10.78 -22.72
CA LEU A 97 18.30 -11.85 -23.47
C LEU A 97 16.79 -11.99 -23.13
N ARG A 98 16.35 -11.49 -21.98
CA ARG A 98 14.95 -11.59 -21.54
C ARG A 98 13.94 -10.81 -22.39
N PRO A 99 14.19 -9.54 -22.78
CA PRO A 99 13.26 -8.81 -23.65
C PRO A 99 13.24 -9.37 -25.09
N ILE A 100 14.35 -9.94 -25.57
CA ILE A 100 14.44 -10.51 -26.93
C ILE A 100 13.56 -11.76 -27.07
N HIS A 101 13.50 -12.60 -26.03
CA HIS A 101 12.66 -13.80 -26.08
C HIS A 101 11.16 -13.45 -26.04
N SER A 102 10.78 -12.48 -25.21
CA SER A 102 9.41 -11.97 -25.14
C SER A 102 8.95 -11.33 -26.46
N LEU A 103 9.83 -10.62 -27.17
CA LEU A 103 9.50 -10.04 -28.47
C LEU A 103 9.34 -11.10 -29.56
N LYS A 104 10.15 -12.17 -29.54
CA LYS A 104 10.06 -13.26 -30.53
C LYS A 104 8.73 -14.01 -30.45
N GLU A 105 8.23 -14.26 -29.23
CA GLU A 105 6.92 -14.91 -29.03
C GLU A 105 5.77 -14.03 -29.53
N ILE A 106 5.81 -12.72 -29.25
CA ILE A 106 4.78 -11.78 -29.72
C ILE A 106 4.78 -11.69 -31.26
N PHE A 107 5.95 -11.65 -31.89
CA PHE A 107 6.05 -11.58 -33.36
C PHE A 107 5.55 -12.86 -34.04
N LEU A 108 5.88 -14.04 -33.51
CA LEU A 108 5.41 -15.32 -34.04
C LEU A 108 3.89 -15.48 -33.90
N ASN A 109 3.33 -15.04 -32.77
CA ASN A 109 1.89 -15.12 -32.55
C ASN A 109 1.12 -14.15 -33.46
N TRP A 110 1.70 -13.00 -33.80
CA TRP A 110 1.08 -12.04 -34.71
C TRP A 110 1.08 -12.53 -36.17
N TYR A 111 2.15 -13.22 -36.60
CA TYR A 111 2.27 -13.72 -37.97
C TYR A 111 1.42 -14.97 -38.25
N TYR A 112 1.08 -15.76 -37.23
CA TYR A 112 0.24 -16.97 -37.36
C TYR A 112 -1.28 -16.71 -37.24
N ILE A 113 -1.68 -15.46 -36.97
CA ILE A 113 -3.08 -15.03 -36.81
C ILE A 113 -3.63 -14.34 -38.09
N GLN A 114 -2.79 -14.15 -39.12
CA GLN A 114 -3.22 -13.82 -40.49
C GLN A 114 -3.30 -15.06 -41.36
#